data_AF-A0A6B2UCI8-F1
#
_entry.id   AF-A0A6B2UCI8-F1
#
_cell.length_a   1.000
_cell.length_b   1.000
_cell.length_c   1.000
_cell.angle_alpha   90.00
_cell.angle_beta   90.00
_cell.angle_gamma   90.00
#
_symmetry.space_group_name_H-M   'P 1'
#
loop_
_entity.id
_entity.type
_entity.pdbx_description
1 polymer ?
#
loop_
_entity_poly.entity_id
_entity_poly.type
_entity_poly.pdbx_seq_one_letter_code
_entity_poly.pdbx_strand_id
1 'polypeptide(L)'
;MVGRLPFRIDQFGTAEARDPVADFARAFGELLAGLDPGAGWCEIFWARDPRGMRACVDGTETPPWDVVEALVEDHVARTAPGTQPRQAAAGLRTAYLAALAARDA
;
A
#
# COMPACT_ATOMS: atom_id res chain seq x y z
N MET A 1 0.50 -15.85 18.23
CA MET A 1 1.30 -14.68 17.83
C MET A 1 0.52 -13.97 16.73
N VAL A 2 -0.20 -12.89 17.06
CA VAL A 2 -0.89 -12.07 16.06
C VAL A 2 0.19 -11.33 15.28
N GLY A 3 0.33 -11.66 13.99
CA GLY A 3 1.16 -10.90 13.06
C GLY A 3 0.75 -9.44 13.16
N ARG A 4 1.68 -8.59 13.58
CA ARG A 4 1.47 -7.15 13.67
C ARG A 4 1.30 -6.66 12.24
N LEU A 5 0.06 -6.34 11.85
CA LEU A 5 -0.19 -5.62 10.62
C LEU A 5 0.66 -4.34 10.67
N PRO A 6 1.49 -4.05 9.65
CA PRO A 6 2.38 -2.89 9.67
C PRO A 6 1.61 -1.57 9.66
N PHE A 7 0.31 -1.59 9.32
CA PHE A 7 -0.54 -0.42 9.22
C PHE A 7 -1.41 -0.21 10.48
N ARG A 8 -0.93 0.59 11.44
CA ARG A 8 -1.76 1.15 12.51
C ARG A 8 -2.63 2.28 11.96
N ILE A 9 -3.94 2.21 12.15
CA ILE A 9 -4.89 3.28 11.77
C ILE A 9 -4.48 4.65 12.37
N ASP A 10 -3.89 4.63 13.57
CA ASP A 10 -3.41 5.81 14.29
C ASP A 10 -2.24 6.54 13.59
N GLN A 11 -1.51 5.87 12.69
CA GLN A 11 -0.39 6.49 11.98
C GLN A 11 -0.84 7.52 10.94
N PHE A 12 -2.14 7.66 10.68
CA PHE A 12 -2.73 8.68 9.82
C PHE A 12 -3.48 9.75 10.62
N GLY A 13 -3.37 9.76 11.96
CA GLY A 13 -3.98 10.74 12.85
C GLY A 13 -3.13 12.00 13.04
N THR A 14 -3.71 13.15 12.66
CA THR A 14 -3.40 14.55 13.03
C THR A 14 -1.92 14.94 13.23
N ALA A 15 -1.30 15.45 12.16
CA ALA A 15 -0.27 16.49 12.27
C ALA A 15 -0.46 17.47 11.10
N GLU A 16 -0.63 18.76 11.41
CA GLU A 16 -0.65 19.82 10.39
C GLU A 16 0.66 19.79 9.59
N ALA A 17 0.52 19.94 8.27
CA ALA A 17 1.53 19.74 7.21
C ALA A 17 1.95 18.28 6.93
N ARG A 18 1.01 17.33 6.93
CA ARG A 18 1.21 16.03 6.25
C ARG A 18 0.84 16.14 4.78
N ASP A 19 1.79 15.82 3.91
CA ASP A 19 1.54 15.56 2.50
C ASP A 19 0.87 14.17 2.37
N PRO A 20 -0.44 14.09 2.08
CA PRO A 20 -1.15 12.81 2.03
C PRO A 20 -0.60 11.88 0.95
N VAL A 21 -0.04 12.44 -0.12
CA VAL A 21 0.58 11.67 -1.20
C VAL A 21 1.86 11.00 -0.70
N ALA A 22 2.72 11.76 -0.03
CA ALA A 22 3.96 11.22 0.55
C ALA A 22 3.68 10.17 1.65
N ASP A 23 2.66 10.39 2.49
CA ASP A 23 2.28 9.42 3.52
C ASP A 23 1.78 8.10 2.94
N PHE A 24 0.93 8.17 1.91
CA PHE A 24 0.47 6.98 1.20
C PHE A 24 1.64 6.27 0.51
N ALA A 25 2.50 7.01 -0.22
CA ALA A 25 3.65 6.45 -0.91
C ALA A 25 4.59 5.70 0.04
N ARG A 26 4.85 6.27 1.22
CA ARG A 26 5.63 5.61 2.28
C ARG A 26 4.96 4.32 2.76
N ALA A 27 3.67 4.35 3.08
CA ALA A 27 2.93 3.16 3.51
C ALA A 27 2.89 2.07 2.42
N PHE A 28 2.77 2.47 1.16
CA PHE A 28 2.82 1.57 0.00
C PHE A 28 4.22 0.96 -0.19
N GLY A 29 5.28 1.76 -0.02
CA GLY A 29 6.66 1.27 -0.03
C GLY A 29 6.94 0.26 1.09
N GLU A 30 6.42 0.49 2.29
CA GLU A 30 6.52 -0.47 3.41
C GLU A 30 5.78 -1.79 3.12
N LEU A 31 4.59 -1.72 2.49
CA LEU A 31 3.87 -2.91 2.01
C LEU A 31 4.73 -3.71 1.03
N LEU A 32 5.28 -3.05 0.00
CA LEU A 32 6.10 -3.68 -1.03
C LEU A 32 7.41 -4.23 -0.50
N ALA A 33 8.05 -3.56 0.47
CA ALA A 33 9.25 -4.06 1.13
C ALA A 33 9.01 -5.38 1.91
N GLY A 34 7.76 -5.62 2.31
CA GLY A 34 7.34 -6.88 2.91
C GLY A 34 7.04 -7.99 1.89
N LEU A 35 7.01 -7.70 0.58
CA LEU A 35 6.71 -8.65 -0.49
C LEU A 35 7.98 -9.26 -1.09
N ASP A 36 7.84 -10.45 -1.66
CA ASP A 36 8.86 -11.02 -2.54
C ASP A 36 8.63 -10.45 -3.95
N PRO A 37 9.56 -9.68 -4.52
CA PRO A 37 9.40 -9.12 -5.86
C PRO A 37 9.38 -10.17 -6.98
N GLY A 38 9.76 -11.42 -6.69
CA GLY A 38 9.75 -12.54 -7.64
C GLY A 38 8.61 -13.54 -7.43
N ALA A 39 7.55 -13.17 -6.68
CA ALA A 39 6.38 -14.02 -6.52
C ALA A 39 5.07 -13.21 -6.43
N GLY A 40 3.96 -13.90 -6.70
CA GLY A 40 2.61 -13.36 -6.56
C GLY A 40 2.26 -12.27 -7.56
N TRP A 41 1.30 -11.43 -7.20
CA TRP A 41 0.92 -10.25 -7.96
C TRP A 41 2.04 -9.20 -8.01
N CYS A 42 2.87 -9.11 -6.98
CA CYS A 42 4.03 -8.21 -6.96
C CYS A 42 4.92 -8.41 -8.20
N GLU A 43 5.32 -9.65 -8.49
CA GLU A 43 6.11 -9.99 -9.68
C GLU A 43 5.42 -9.56 -10.97
N ILE A 44 4.14 -9.91 -11.12
CA ILE A 44 3.36 -9.64 -12.33
C ILE A 44 3.27 -8.13 -12.60
N PHE A 45 3.01 -7.32 -11.58
CA PHE A 45 2.91 -5.87 -11.74
C PHE A 45 4.27 -5.24 -12.07
N TRP A 46 5.34 -5.68 -11.41
CA TRP A 46 6.69 -5.22 -11.73
C TRP A 46 7.13 -5.63 -13.13
N ALA A 47 6.79 -6.84 -13.59
CA ALA A 47 7.11 -7.31 -14.93
C ALA A 47 6.31 -6.57 -16.02
N ARG A 48 5.05 -6.23 -15.72
CA ARG A 48 4.14 -5.56 -16.66
C ARG A 48 4.47 -4.08 -16.84
N ASP A 49 4.69 -3.35 -15.74
CA ASP A 49 5.01 -1.93 -15.78
C ASP A 49 5.98 -1.51 -14.65
N PRO A 50 7.29 -1.73 -14.85
CA PRO A 50 8.30 -1.35 -13.88
C PRO A 50 8.36 0.16 -13.62
N ARG A 51 7.97 0.98 -14.61
CA ARG A 51 8.04 2.44 -14.50
C ARG A 51 6.88 2.96 -13.67
N GLY A 52 5.65 2.53 -13.97
CA GLY A 52 4.47 2.89 -13.18
C GLY A 52 4.59 2.42 -11.73
N MET A 53 5.09 1.20 -11.51
CA MET A 53 5.35 0.72 -10.13
C MET A 53 6.35 1.60 -9.38
N ARG A 54 7.42 2.04 -10.05
CA ARG A 54 8.41 2.95 -9.44
C ARG A 54 7.84 4.32 -9.17
N ALA A 55 7.03 4.87 -10.08
CA ALA A 55 6.34 6.13 -9.88
C ALA A 55 5.37 6.08 -8.67
N CYS A 56 4.71 4.93 -8.46
CA CYS A 56 3.86 4.70 -7.29
C CYS A 56 4.67 4.67 -5.98
N VAL A 57 5.85 4.06 -5.98
CA VAL A 57 6.76 4.03 -4.82
C VAL A 57 7.34 5.41 -4.52
N ASP A 58 7.73 6.15 -5.56
CA ASP A 58 8.28 7.50 -5.44
C ASP A 58 7.20 8.55 -5.10
N GLY A 59 5.91 8.14 -5.05
CA GLY A 59 4.80 9.04 -4.77
C GLY A 59 4.52 10.04 -5.89
N THR A 60 5.01 9.79 -7.11
CA THR A 60 4.74 10.64 -8.28
C THR A 60 3.47 10.20 -9.02
N GLU A 61 3.06 8.95 -8.87
CA GLU A 61 1.74 8.43 -9.28
C GLU A 61 1.03 7.74 -8.10
N THR A 62 -0.29 7.60 -8.20
CA THR A 62 -1.08 6.79 -7.26
C THR A 62 -1.53 5.52 -7.98
N PRO A 63 -1.21 4.31 -7.46
CA PRO A 63 -1.59 3.06 -8.11
C PRO A 63 -3.11 2.88 -8.10
N PRO A 64 -3.70 2.13 -9.04
CA PRO A 64 -5.10 1.73 -8.94
C PRO A 64 -5.39 0.97 -7.64
N TRP A 65 -6.56 1.14 -7.04
CA TRP A 65 -6.87 0.48 -5.76
C TRP A 65 -6.91 -1.05 -5.88
N ASP A 66 -7.33 -1.60 -7.00
CA ASP A 66 -7.31 -3.04 -7.28
C ASP A 66 -5.88 -3.61 -7.24
N VAL A 67 -4.89 -2.85 -7.71
CA VAL A 67 -3.46 -3.20 -7.58
C VAL A 67 -3.04 -3.22 -6.11
N VAL A 68 -3.49 -2.24 -5.32
CA VAL A 68 -3.22 -2.18 -3.88
C VAL A 68 -3.86 -3.38 -3.16
N GLU A 69 -5.10 -3.74 -3.50
CA GLU A 69 -5.79 -4.90 -2.92
C GLU A 69 -5.05 -6.21 -3.20
N ALA A 70 -4.64 -6.44 -4.45
CA ALA A 70 -3.87 -7.62 -4.83
C ALA A 70 -2.52 -7.72 -4.09
N LEU A 71 -1.82 -6.59 -3.90
CA LEU A 71 -0.57 -6.57 -3.15
C LEU A 71 -0.77 -6.81 -1.64
N VAL A 72 -1.89 -6.35 -1.07
CA VAL A 72 -2.25 -6.65 0.32
C VAL A 72 -2.61 -8.14 0.47
N GLU A 73 -3.27 -8.74 -0.52
CA GLU A 73 -3.55 -10.18 -0.55
C GLU A 73 -2.26 -11.01 -0.52
N ASP A 74 -1.29 -10.70 -1.38
CA ASP A 74 0.03 -11.33 -1.37
C ASP A 74 0.74 -11.18 -0.03
N HIS A 75 0.66 -9.99 0.57
CA HIS A 75 1.30 -9.70 1.84
C HIS A 75 0.69 -10.53 2.96
N VAL A 76 -0.64 -10.53 3.07
CA VAL A 76 -1.37 -11.26 4.10
C VAL A 76 -1.22 -12.76 3.95
N ALA A 77 -1.25 -13.28 2.72
CA ALA A 77 -1.02 -14.69 2.44
C ALA A 77 0.33 -15.18 2.98
N ARG A 78 1.34 -14.30 3.02
CA ARG A 78 2.69 -14.59 3.52
C ARG A 78 2.87 -14.32 5.01
N THR A 79 2.39 -13.19 5.51
CA THR A 79 2.73 -12.70 6.87
C THR A 79 1.68 -13.05 7.92
N ALA A 80 0.43 -13.26 7.52
CA ALA A 80 -0.66 -13.57 8.45
C ALA A 80 -1.73 -14.49 7.81
N PRO A 81 -1.37 -15.75 7.47
CA PRO A 81 -2.31 -16.72 6.92
C PRO A 81 -3.58 -16.84 7.79
N GLY A 82 -4.75 -16.73 7.16
CA GLY A 82 -6.05 -16.75 7.85
C GLY A 82 -6.61 -15.36 8.23
N THR A 83 -5.86 -14.28 8.00
CA THR A 83 -6.40 -12.92 8.09
C THR A 83 -7.14 -12.57 6.81
N GLN A 84 -8.31 -11.92 6.91
CA GLN A 84 -9.04 -11.46 5.73
C GLN A 84 -8.30 -10.25 5.11
N PRO A 85 -7.86 -10.30 3.84
CA PRO A 85 -7.10 -9.22 3.21
C PRO A 85 -7.80 -7.86 3.24
N ARG A 86 -9.13 -7.86 3.08
CA ARG A 86 -9.97 -6.65 3.19
C ARG A 86 -9.82 -5.92 4.54
N GLN A 87 -9.63 -6.66 5.63
CA GLN A 87 -9.43 -6.05 6.95
C GLN A 87 -8.05 -5.40 7.06
N ALA A 88 -7.02 -6.03 6.49
CA ALA A 88 -5.67 -5.47 6.43
C ALA A 88 -5.60 -4.21 5.53
N ALA A 89 -6.37 -4.20 4.43
CA ALA A 89 -6.42 -3.08 3.49
C ALA A 89 -7.15 -1.83 4.05
N ALA A 90 -8.01 -1.98 5.06
CA ALA A 90 -8.86 -0.89 5.54
C ALA A 90 -8.07 0.34 6.03
N GLY A 91 -6.93 0.14 6.72
CA GLY A 91 -6.07 1.24 7.14
C GLY A 91 -5.41 1.96 5.95
N LEU A 92 -5.01 1.20 4.94
CA LEU A 92 -4.40 1.73 3.71
C LEU A 92 -5.42 2.46 2.83
N ARG A 93 -6.70 2.06 2.87
CA ARG A 93 -7.82 2.69 2.13
C ARG A 93 -8.00 4.15 2.52
N THR A 94 -7.92 4.48 3.79
CA THR A 94 -8.05 5.87 4.26
C THR A 94 -6.91 6.74 3.73
N ALA A 95 -5.67 6.26 3.83
CA ALA A 95 -4.50 6.97 3.30
C ALA A 95 -4.57 7.15 1.77
N TYR A 96 -5.02 6.11 1.06
CA TYR A 96 -5.21 6.13 -0.38
C TYR A 96 -6.20 7.21 -0.81
N LEU A 97 -7.36 7.29 -0.15
CA LEU A 97 -8.38 8.29 -0.48
C LEU A 97 -7.89 9.73 -0.19
N ALA A 98 -7.12 9.91 0.88
CA ALA A 98 -6.52 11.21 1.19
C ALA A 98 -5.47 11.62 0.14
N ALA A 99 -4.65 10.69 -0.33
CA ALA A 99 -3.68 10.92 -1.40
C ALA A 99 -4.36 11.27 -2.74
N LEU A 100 -5.44 10.59 -3.10
CA LEU A 100 -6.23 10.94 -4.29
C LEU A 100 -6.79 12.36 -4.20
N ALA A 101 -7.45 12.69 -3.09
CA ALA A 101 -8.03 14.01 -2.89
C ALA A 101 -6.98 15.14 -2.94
N ALA A 102 -5.77 14.89 -2.45
CA ALA A 102 -4.68 15.87 -2.49
C ALA A 102 -4.10 16.09 -3.89
N ARG A 103 -4.17 15.08 -4.78
CA ARG A 103 -3.71 15.21 -6.18
C ARG A 103 -4.73 15.91 -7.08
N ASP A 104 -6.01 15.77 -6.75
CA ASP A 104 -7.12 16.35 -7.50
C ASP A 104 -7.39 17.83 -7.14
N ALA A 105 -6.74 18.35 -6.09
CA ALA A 105 -6.89 19.71 -5.57
C ALA A 105 -5.96 20.73 -6.27
#